data_AF-A0A840WQ21-F1
#
_entry.id   AF-A0A840WQ21-F1
#
_cell.length_a   1.000
_cell.length_b   1.000
_cell.length_c   1.000
_cell.angle_alpha   90.00
_cell.angle_beta   90.00
_cell.angle_gamma   90.00
#
_symmetry.space_group_name_H-M   'P 1'
#
loop_
_entity.id
_entity.type
_entity.pdbx_description
1 polymer ?
#
loop_
_entity_poly.entity_id
_entity_poly.type
_entity_poly.pdbx_seq_one_letter_code
_entity_poly.pdbx_strand_id
1 'polypeptide(L)'
;MAETTHDALLRQTAAAEELLAYFQGQRADLQADIATAQAGYGALTSDLEAVVTARMSVSITFDPAAPAADLVDGGVFRTWAEFLTFVNALPELSYIECRLADGETLDITSQYHGHIYGPRRFYFRAVTGGLAAVDRPTLRSMCYDGVGFNQWYSIAWGRGGSFAFDGVNLSFAPELNGALSASTSNVFFNSQWAPISLINSKVSGAADNILVRAVGGAMVDLSLQNVELDGLIGVEHYNGSEGLALITERITTLSNGAVLHSPSFTLGTNLLKG
;
A
#
# COMPACT_ATOMS: atom_id res chain seq x y z
N MET A 1 -47.78 16.59 -75.57
CA MET A 1 -48.49 17.42 -74.57
C MET A 1 -47.42 18.21 -73.83
N ALA A 2 -47.55 19.54 -73.79
CA ALA A 2 -46.62 20.40 -73.05
C ALA A 2 -47.03 20.43 -71.58
N GLU A 3 -46.08 20.17 -70.69
CA GLU A 3 -46.29 20.25 -69.24
C GLU A 3 -46.71 21.68 -68.86
N THR A 4 -47.78 21.81 -68.07
CA THR A 4 -48.20 23.13 -67.60
C THR A 4 -47.36 23.57 -66.41
N THR A 5 -47.26 24.88 -66.17
CA THR A 5 -46.55 25.43 -65.01
C THR A 5 -47.10 24.90 -63.68
N HIS A 6 -48.39 24.55 -63.65
CA HIS A 6 -49.06 23.93 -62.51
C HIS A 6 -48.59 22.49 -62.27
N ASP A 7 -48.46 21.69 -63.33
CA ASP A 7 -47.97 20.30 -63.25
C ASP A 7 -46.51 20.26 -62.76
N ALA A 8 -45.69 21.20 -63.22
CA ALA A 8 -44.30 21.34 -62.77
C ALA A 8 -44.18 21.71 -61.28
N LEU A 9 -45.10 22.56 -60.78
CA LEU A 9 -45.18 22.94 -59.37
C LEU A 9 -45.59 21.76 -58.49
N LEU A 10 -46.63 21.01 -58.86
CA LEU A 10 -47.06 19.81 -58.12
C LEU A 10 -45.94 18.78 -58.00
N ARG A 11 -45.20 18.55 -59.08
CA ARG A 11 -44.07 17.62 -59.11
C ARG A 11 -42.90 18.08 -58.24
N GLN A 12 -42.61 19.39 -58.19
CA GLN A 12 -41.61 19.94 -57.26
C GLN A 12 -42.04 19.82 -55.80
N THR A 13 -43.32 20.07 -55.49
CA THR A 13 -43.84 19.93 -54.12
C THR A 13 -43.74 18.48 -53.65
N ALA A 14 -44.17 17.51 -54.46
CA ALA A 14 -44.06 16.09 -54.14
C ALA A 14 -42.59 15.66 -53.92
N ALA A 15 -41.66 16.11 -54.79
CA ALA A 15 -40.24 15.83 -54.63
C ALA A 15 -39.66 16.47 -53.35
N ALA A 16 -40.12 17.66 -52.97
CA ALA A 16 -39.70 18.32 -51.73
C ALA A 16 -40.23 17.60 -50.48
N GLU A 17 -41.46 17.08 -50.53
CA GLU A 17 -42.06 16.26 -49.45
C GLU A 17 -41.29 14.95 -49.26
N GLU A 18 -40.94 14.25 -50.35
CA GLU A 18 -40.11 13.04 -50.30
C GLU A 18 -38.72 13.33 -49.70
N LEU A 19 -38.08 14.42 -50.13
CA LEU A 19 -36.76 14.83 -49.60
C LEU A 19 -36.84 15.16 -48.11
N LEU A 20 -37.90 15.86 -47.70
CA LEU A 20 -38.13 16.21 -46.31
C LEU A 20 -38.36 14.95 -45.46
N ALA A 21 -39.19 14.02 -45.93
CA ALA A 21 -39.43 12.75 -45.26
C ALA A 21 -38.14 11.93 -45.11
N TYR A 22 -37.32 11.87 -46.17
CA TYR A 22 -36.01 11.22 -46.13
C TYR A 22 -35.09 11.84 -45.07
N PHE A 23 -34.96 13.17 -45.04
CA PHE A 23 -34.10 13.84 -44.05
C PHE A 23 -34.64 13.72 -42.62
N GLN A 24 -35.96 13.74 -42.42
CA GLN A 24 -36.56 13.53 -41.11
C GLN A 24 -36.33 12.11 -40.59
N GLY A 25 -36.46 11.10 -41.47
CA GLY A 25 -36.11 9.70 -41.18
C GLY A 25 -34.65 9.54 -40.81
N GLN A 26 -33.73 10.02 -41.66
CA GLN A 26 -32.30 9.99 -41.38
C GLN A 26 -31.92 10.71 -40.08
N ARG A 27 -32.56 11.84 -39.77
CA ARG A 27 -32.31 12.55 -38.52
C ARG A 27 -32.72 11.71 -37.31
N ALA A 28 -33.85 11.03 -37.37
CA ALA A 28 -34.30 10.15 -36.31
C ALA A 28 -33.36 8.95 -36.12
N ASP A 29 -32.92 8.32 -37.22
CA ASP A 29 -31.97 7.22 -37.19
C ASP A 29 -30.62 7.66 -36.59
N LEU A 30 -30.08 8.80 -37.04
CA LEU A 30 -28.85 9.37 -36.49
C LEU A 30 -28.98 9.72 -35.00
N GLN A 31 -30.13 10.23 -34.57
CA GLN A 31 -30.38 10.48 -33.15
C GLN A 31 -30.43 9.18 -32.33
N ALA A 32 -31.00 8.11 -32.88
CA ALA A 32 -31.01 6.79 -32.25
C ALA A 32 -29.61 6.17 -32.17
N ASP A 33 -28.80 6.30 -33.23
CA ASP A 33 -27.40 5.87 -33.25
C ASP A 33 -26.55 6.63 -32.23
N ILE A 34 -26.72 7.95 -32.14
CA ILE A 34 -26.03 8.78 -31.13
C ILE A 34 -26.41 8.33 -29.72
N ALA A 35 -27.70 8.13 -29.44
CA ALA A 35 -28.15 7.68 -28.12
C ALA A 35 -27.59 6.29 -27.76
N THR A 36 -27.55 5.38 -28.73
CA THR A 36 -26.98 4.03 -28.56
C THR A 36 -25.48 4.10 -28.28
N ALA A 37 -24.74 4.91 -29.04
CA ALA A 37 -23.31 5.12 -28.83
C ALA A 37 -23.04 5.73 -27.45
N GLN A 38 -23.80 6.75 -27.04
CA GLN A 38 -23.67 7.38 -25.72
C GLN A 38 -23.92 6.37 -24.58
N ALA A 39 -24.94 5.51 -24.70
CA ALA A 39 -25.19 4.45 -23.73
C ALA A 39 -24.03 3.44 -23.68
N GLY A 40 -23.50 3.04 -24.83
CA GLY A 40 -22.34 2.14 -24.92
C GLY A 40 -21.07 2.73 -24.30
N TYR A 41 -20.78 4.01 -24.57
CA TYR A 41 -19.67 4.72 -23.92
C TYR A 41 -19.84 4.85 -22.41
N GLY A 42 -21.08 5.13 -21.94
CA GLY A 42 -21.40 5.17 -20.52
C GLY A 42 -21.13 3.83 -19.83
N ALA A 43 -21.57 2.72 -20.44
CA ALA A 43 -21.33 1.37 -19.94
C ALA A 43 -19.82 1.04 -19.88
N LEU A 44 -19.08 1.28 -20.97
CA LEU A 44 -17.64 1.02 -21.02
C LEU A 44 -16.86 1.83 -19.98
N THR A 45 -17.24 3.09 -19.77
CA THR A 45 -16.59 3.96 -18.79
C THR A 45 -16.84 3.45 -17.36
N SER A 46 -18.08 3.06 -17.06
CA SER A 46 -18.46 2.49 -15.76
C SER A 46 -17.72 1.17 -15.49
N ASP A 47 -17.65 0.29 -16.49
CA ASP A 47 -16.94 -0.99 -16.38
C ASP A 47 -15.45 -0.77 -16.16
N LEU A 48 -14.84 0.18 -16.86
CA LEU A 48 -13.44 0.53 -16.69
C LEU A 48 -13.16 1.08 -15.28
N GLU A 49 -14.03 1.97 -14.78
CA GLU A 49 -13.92 2.50 -13.42
C GLU A 49 -14.00 1.39 -12.37
N ALA A 50 -14.92 0.43 -12.55
CA ALA A 50 -15.05 -0.73 -11.68
C ALA A 50 -13.79 -1.61 -11.72
N VAL A 51 -13.26 -1.90 -12.91
CA VAL A 51 -12.03 -2.71 -13.08
C VAL A 51 -10.81 -2.03 -12.48
N VAL A 52 -10.65 -0.72 -12.70
CA VAL A 52 -9.55 0.06 -12.13
C VAL A 52 -9.67 0.08 -10.60
N THR A 53 -10.85 0.35 -10.06
CA THR A 53 -11.06 0.37 -8.61
C THR A 53 -10.77 -1.00 -7.98
N ALA A 54 -11.27 -2.08 -8.57
CA ALA A 54 -11.04 -3.44 -8.08
C ALA A 54 -9.54 -3.84 -8.10
N ARG A 55 -8.75 -3.26 -9.03
CA ARG A 55 -7.32 -3.56 -9.15
C ARG A 55 -6.42 -2.62 -8.35
N MET A 56 -6.84 -1.38 -8.14
CA MET A 56 -6.07 -0.33 -7.44
C MET A 56 -6.35 -0.28 -5.94
N SER A 57 -7.45 -0.86 -5.46
CA SER A 57 -7.77 -0.95 -4.04
C SER A 57 -8.21 -2.35 -3.68
N VAL A 58 -7.39 -3.05 -2.91
CA VAL A 58 -7.64 -4.45 -2.51
C VAL A 58 -7.57 -4.60 -1.00
N SER A 59 -8.34 -5.53 -0.45
CA SER A 59 -8.33 -5.88 0.97
C SER A 59 -8.04 -7.37 1.07
N ILE A 60 -6.96 -7.78 1.73
CA ILE A 60 -6.56 -9.19 1.88
C ILE A 60 -6.45 -9.55 3.35
N THR A 61 -6.65 -10.83 3.66
CA THR A 61 -6.59 -11.33 5.05
C THR A 61 -5.42 -12.28 5.23
N PHE A 62 -4.64 -12.08 6.28
CA PHE A 62 -3.70 -13.08 6.78
C PHE A 62 -4.42 -14.00 7.75
N ASP A 63 -4.48 -15.28 7.40
CA ASP A 63 -4.92 -16.34 8.30
C ASP A 63 -4.08 -17.59 8.02
N PRO A 64 -3.13 -17.95 8.89
CA PRO A 64 -2.27 -19.10 8.69
C PRO A 64 -3.03 -20.45 8.75
N ALA A 65 -4.22 -20.48 9.32
CA ALA A 65 -5.05 -21.67 9.47
C ALA A 65 -6.01 -21.91 8.29
N ALA A 66 -6.15 -20.97 7.36
CA ALA A 66 -7.07 -21.07 6.24
C ALA A 66 -6.72 -22.19 5.24
N PRO A 67 -7.73 -22.84 4.62
CA PRO A 67 -7.53 -23.91 3.66
C PRO A 67 -7.01 -23.37 2.30
N ALA A 68 -5.69 -23.43 2.11
CA ALA A 68 -4.97 -22.89 0.95
C ALA A 68 -5.19 -21.39 0.71
N ALA A 69 -4.22 -20.72 0.10
CA ALA A 69 -4.37 -19.31 -0.23
C ALA A 69 -5.33 -19.14 -1.41
N ASP A 70 -6.33 -18.27 -1.24
CA ASP A 70 -7.20 -17.81 -2.33
C ASP A 70 -6.98 -16.30 -2.45
N LEU A 71 -6.14 -15.89 -3.41
CA LEU A 71 -5.73 -14.49 -3.56
C LEU A 71 -6.56 -13.75 -4.61
N VAL A 72 -7.72 -14.30 -4.98
CA VAL A 72 -8.69 -13.66 -5.87
C VAL A 72 -9.59 -12.72 -5.07
N ASP A 73 -9.78 -11.49 -5.55
CA ASP A 73 -10.73 -10.50 -5.03
C ASP A 73 -10.72 -10.25 -3.51
N GLY A 74 -9.54 -10.27 -2.91
CA GLY A 74 -9.36 -9.92 -1.51
C GLY A 74 -9.38 -11.09 -0.52
N GLY A 75 -9.10 -12.30 -0.99
CA GLY A 75 -9.03 -13.47 -0.13
C GLY A 75 -7.80 -13.55 0.78
N VAL A 76 -7.36 -14.77 1.05
CA VAL A 76 -6.54 -15.12 2.20
C VAL A 76 -5.12 -15.52 1.79
N PHE A 77 -4.13 -14.97 2.48
CA PHE A 77 -2.73 -15.43 2.43
C PHE A 77 -2.32 -16.00 3.79
N ARG A 78 -1.37 -16.93 3.77
CA ARG A 78 -0.93 -17.68 4.96
C ARG A 78 0.54 -17.47 5.28
N THR A 79 1.30 -16.95 4.32
CA THR A 79 2.74 -16.73 4.48
C THR A 79 3.17 -15.40 3.87
N TRP A 80 4.30 -14.88 4.34
CA TRP A 80 4.92 -13.69 3.74
C TRP A 80 5.25 -13.87 2.26
N ALA A 81 5.62 -15.08 1.84
CA ALA A 81 5.88 -15.39 0.43
C ALA A 81 4.62 -15.23 -0.44
N GLU A 82 3.48 -15.76 0.01
CA GLU A 82 2.20 -15.60 -0.68
C GLU A 82 1.76 -14.14 -0.74
N PHE A 83 1.93 -13.39 0.36
CA PHE A 83 1.71 -11.94 0.40
C PHE A 83 2.54 -11.22 -0.67
N LEU A 84 3.84 -11.49 -0.74
CA LEU A 84 4.75 -10.86 -1.71
C LEU A 84 4.36 -11.19 -3.15
N THR A 85 4.02 -12.45 -3.45
CA THR A 85 3.56 -12.88 -4.78
C THR A 85 2.33 -12.10 -5.19
N PHE A 86 1.34 -11.95 -4.31
CA PHE A 86 0.13 -11.18 -4.60
C PHE A 86 0.42 -9.70 -4.81
N VAL A 87 1.07 -9.04 -3.85
CA VAL A 87 1.25 -7.57 -3.91
C VAL A 87 2.13 -7.15 -5.09
N ASN A 88 3.10 -7.97 -5.47
CA ASN A 88 3.95 -7.69 -6.63
C ASN A 88 3.25 -7.91 -7.98
N ALA A 89 2.12 -8.63 -8.01
CA ALA A 89 1.27 -8.76 -9.20
C ALA A 89 0.31 -7.57 -9.38
N LEU A 90 0.09 -6.76 -8.33
CA LEU A 90 -0.77 -5.59 -8.39
C LEU A 90 -0.09 -4.42 -9.11
N PRO A 91 -0.87 -3.53 -9.76
CA PRO A 91 -0.36 -2.28 -10.30
C PRO A 91 0.39 -1.44 -9.25
N GLU A 92 1.36 -0.65 -9.70
CA GLU A 92 1.98 0.37 -8.84
C GLU A 92 0.93 1.38 -8.35
N LEU A 93 1.20 1.99 -7.20
CA LEU A 93 0.34 2.94 -6.49
C LEU A 93 -0.97 2.36 -5.95
N SER A 94 -1.17 1.05 -6.05
CA SER A 94 -2.31 0.38 -5.43
C SER A 94 -2.33 0.58 -3.91
N TYR A 95 -3.54 0.66 -3.36
CA TYR A 95 -3.83 0.62 -1.94
C TYR A 95 -4.19 -0.82 -1.53
N ILE A 96 -3.54 -1.30 -0.48
CA ILE A 96 -3.69 -2.67 0.03
C ILE A 96 -4.02 -2.57 1.52
N GLU A 97 -5.26 -2.92 1.89
CA GLU A 97 -5.64 -3.19 3.27
C GLU A 97 -5.25 -4.63 3.61
N CYS A 98 -4.38 -4.81 4.60
CA CYS A 98 -3.95 -6.12 5.09
C CYS A 98 -4.58 -6.37 6.46
N ARG A 99 -5.55 -7.26 6.55
CA ARG A 99 -6.18 -7.65 7.81
C ARG A 99 -5.45 -8.84 8.39
N LEU A 100 -4.87 -8.70 9.57
CA LEU A 100 -4.13 -9.77 10.23
C LEU A 100 -5.02 -10.44 11.28
N ALA A 101 -5.15 -11.77 11.22
CA ALA A 101 -5.88 -12.56 12.20
C ALA A 101 -5.38 -12.28 13.63
N ASP A 102 -6.32 -12.06 14.54
CA ASP A 102 -6.01 -11.61 15.90
C ASP A 102 -5.15 -12.65 16.64
N GLY A 103 -4.16 -12.19 17.41
CA GLY A 103 -3.20 -13.04 18.13
C GLY A 103 -2.19 -13.79 17.25
N GLU A 104 -2.37 -13.82 15.92
CA GLU A 104 -1.49 -14.55 15.01
C GLU A 104 -0.20 -13.78 14.70
N THR A 105 0.85 -14.53 14.34
CA THR A 105 2.14 -13.96 13.95
C THR A 105 2.44 -14.20 12.47
N LEU A 106 2.62 -13.13 11.71
CA LEU A 106 3.11 -13.16 10.33
C LEU A 106 4.64 -12.99 10.33
N ASP A 107 5.35 -14.05 9.98
CA ASP A 107 6.82 -14.06 9.92
C ASP A 107 7.34 -13.57 8.57
N ILE A 108 8.18 -12.53 8.61
CA ILE A 108 8.93 -12.02 7.45
C ILE A 108 10.17 -12.90 7.25
N THR A 109 10.21 -13.67 6.16
CA THR A 109 11.17 -14.79 5.98
C THR A 109 12.04 -14.72 4.73
N SER A 110 12.14 -13.61 4.00
CA SER A 110 12.99 -13.57 2.79
C SER A 110 13.70 -12.24 2.53
N GLN A 111 14.98 -12.33 2.13
CA GLN A 111 15.88 -11.19 1.82
C GLN A 111 15.85 -10.81 0.32
N TYR A 112 15.76 -11.80 -0.58
CA TYR A 112 15.90 -11.61 -2.03
C TYR A 112 14.57 -11.54 -2.81
N HIS A 113 13.47 -11.98 -2.20
CA HIS A 113 12.11 -11.85 -2.74
C HIS A 113 11.22 -10.92 -1.91
N GLY A 114 11.73 -10.41 -0.77
CA GLY A 114 11.04 -9.45 0.10
C GLY A 114 10.95 -8.03 -0.45
N HIS A 115 11.45 -7.80 -1.67
CA HIS A 115 11.35 -6.51 -2.32
C HIS A 115 9.92 -6.32 -2.84
N ILE A 116 9.25 -5.29 -2.32
CA ILE A 116 8.00 -4.81 -2.89
C ILE A 116 8.36 -3.91 -4.08
N TYR A 117 8.07 -4.37 -5.30
CA TYR A 117 8.48 -3.70 -6.53
C TYR A 117 7.59 -2.50 -6.87
N GLY A 118 8.15 -1.29 -6.81
CA GLY A 118 7.41 -0.07 -7.09
C GLY A 118 6.60 0.43 -5.87
N PRO A 119 6.13 1.69 -5.90
CA PRO A 119 5.41 2.29 -4.80
C PRO A 119 4.04 1.63 -4.61
N ARG A 120 3.67 1.29 -3.38
CA ARG A 120 2.30 0.89 -2.99
C ARG A 120 2.00 1.41 -1.59
N ARG A 121 0.71 1.49 -1.26
CA ARG A 121 0.24 1.96 0.05
C ARG A 121 -0.33 0.79 0.82
N PHE A 122 0.32 0.41 1.90
CA PHE A 122 -0.13 -0.67 2.76
C PHE A 122 -0.78 -0.14 4.02
N TYR A 123 -1.93 -0.69 4.38
CA TYR A 123 -2.59 -0.45 5.65
C TYR A 123 -2.83 -1.79 6.35
N PHE A 124 -1.95 -2.12 7.29
CA PHE A 124 -2.05 -3.29 8.14
C PHE A 124 -2.93 -2.99 9.36
N ARG A 125 -3.85 -3.88 9.65
CA ARG A 125 -4.75 -3.75 10.81
C ARG A 125 -5.09 -5.11 11.39
N ALA A 126 -5.43 -5.12 12.67
CA ALA A 126 -6.12 -6.26 13.26
C ALA A 126 -7.51 -6.45 12.62
N VAL A 127 -8.00 -7.69 12.61
CA VAL A 127 -9.38 -7.99 12.21
C VAL A 127 -10.33 -7.35 13.22
N THR A 128 -10.06 -7.54 14.51
CA THR A 128 -10.81 -6.90 15.61
C THR A 128 -10.11 -5.62 16.06
N GLY A 129 -10.84 -4.50 16.07
CA GLY A 129 -10.32 -3.23 16.58
C GLY A 129 -10.27 -3.17 18.11
N GLY A 130 -9.31 -2.40 18.66
CA GLY A 130 -9.25 -2.10 20.10
C GLY A 130 -8.70 -3.21 20.99
N LEU A 131 -8.01 -4.20 20.41
CA LEU A 131 -7.39 -5.30 21.15
C LEU A 131 -6.32 -4.80 22.14
N ALA A 132 -6.21 -5.53 23.27
CA ALA A 132 -5.09 -5.37 24.19
C ALA A 132 -3.78 -5.75 23.49
N ALA A 133 -2.66 -5.20 23.94
CA ALA A 133 -1.37 -5.38 23.25
C ALA A 133 -0.97 -6.86 23.05
N VAL A 134 -1.32 -7.74 23.99
CA VAL A 134 -1.00 -9.19 23.92
C VAL A 134 -1.83 -9.95 22.89
N ASP A 135 -3.03 -9.47 22.56
CA ASP A 135 -3.96 -10.14 21.65
C ASP A 135 -3.88 -9.59 20.21
N ARG A 136 -3.08 -8.54 20.00
CA ARG A 136 -2.89 -7.96 18.67
C ARG A 136 -2.09 -8.91 17.77
N PRO A 137 -2.41 -8.99 16.47
CA PRO A 137 -1.55 -9.67 15.52
C PRO A 137 -0.15 -9.06 15.51
N THR A 138 0.84 -9.89 15.22
CA THR A 138 2.25 -9.48 15.19
C THR A 138 2.86 -9.70 13.81
N LEU A 139 3.50 -8.68 13.26
CA LEU A 139 4.41 -8.82 12.14
C LEU A 139 5.83 -8.96 12.69
N ARG A 140 6.47 -10.11 12.45
CA ARG A 140 7.78 -10.44 13.05
C ARG A 140 8.87 -10.53 12.00
N SER A 141 9.92 -9.73 12.17
CA SER A 141 11.15 -9.84 11.39
C SER A 141 11.94 -11.05 11.88
N MET A 142 12.10 -12.08 11.04
CA MET A 142 12.82 -13.30 11.43
C MET A 142 14.34 -13.11 11.34
N CYS A 143 15.05 -13.70 12.31
CA CYS A 143 16.50 -13.77 12.33
C CYS A 143 17.01 -14.91 11.44
N TYR A 144 18.11 -14.71 10.74
CA TYR A 144 18.82 -15.70 9.94
C TYR A 144 20.34 -15.53 10.10
N ASP A 145 21.09 -16.60 9.81
CA ASP A 145 22.55 -16.57 9.77
C ASP A 145 23.02 -15.98 8.43
N GLY A 146 23.60 -14.77 8.48
CA GLY A 146 24.11 -14.07 7.32
C GLY A 146 25.61 -13.83 7.44
N VAL A 147 26.41 -14.68 6.80
CA VAL A 147 27.89 -14.55 6.67
C VAL A 147 28.57 -14.35 8.03
N GLY A 148 28.21 -15.14 9.04
CA GLY A 148 28.84 -15.09 10.36
C GLY A 148 28.28 -13.99 11.29
N PHE A 149 27.09 -13.48 11.00
CA PHE A 149 26.34 -12.56 11.86
C PHE A 149 24.89 -13.00 11.99
N ASN A 150 24.26 -12.67 13.12
CA ASN A 150 22.79 -12.67 13.20
C ASN A 150 22.27 -11.50 12.35
N GLN A 151 21.40 -11.79 11.39
CA GLN A 151 20.76 -10.80 10.52
C GLN A 151 19.24 -10.93 10.62
N TRP A 152 18.51 -9.84 10.37
CA TRP A 152 17.05 -9.84 10.40
C TRP A 152 16.50 -9.48 9.03
N TYR A 153 15.39 -10.10 8.63
CA TYR A 153 14.74 -9.76 7.38
C TYR A 153 14.06 -8.39 7.48
N SER A 154 14.50 -7.45 6.65
CA SER A 154 13.90 -6.12 6.54
C SER A 154 12.83 -6.09 5.45
N ILE A 155 11.83 -5.24 5.62
CA ILE A 155 10.96 -4.81 4.52
C ILE A 155 11.71 -3.75 3.71
N ALA A 156 11.87 -4.02 2.42
CA ALA A 156 12.44 -3.09 1.44
C ALA A 156 11.42 -2.85 0.31
N TRP A 157 11.31 -1.61 -0.15
CA TRP A 157 10.31 -1.23 -1.15
C TRP A 157 10.79 -0.09 -2.04
N GLY A 158 10.11 0.08 -3.18
CA GLY A 158 10.38 1.17 -4.12
C GLY A 158 10.01 2.56 -3.59
N ARG A 159 10.65 3.60 -4.12
CA ARG A 159 10.41 5.00 -3.73
C ARG A 159 8.93 5.39 -3.84
N GLY A 160 8.38 6.05 -2.82
CA GLY A 160 7.01 6.60 -2.82
C GLY A 160 5.92 5.66 -2.30
N GLY A 161 6.29 4.48 -1.79
CA GLY A 161 5.36 3.63 -1.03
C GLY A 161 5.07 4.18 0.37
N SER A 162 4.12 3.58 1.08
CA SER A 162 3.80 3.91 2.48
C SER A 162 3.34 2.69 3.25
N PHE A 163 3.60 2.69 4.56
CA PHE A 163 3.09 1.68 5.48
C PHE A 163 2.34 2.34 6.63
N ALA A 164 1.15 1.84 6.93
CA ALA A 164 0.41 2.21 8.12
C ALA A 164 -0.01 0.94 8.87
N PHE A 165 0.13 0.97 10.19
CA PHE A 165 -0.23 -0.12 11.09
C PHE A 165 -1.20 0.42 12.14
N ASP A 166 -2.35 -0.23 12.29
CA ASP A 166 -3.34 0.11 13.32
C ASP A 166 -3.74 -1.12 14.13
N GLY A 167 -3.33 -1.15 15.40
CA GLY A 167 -3.59 -2.30 16.27
C GLY A 167 -2.76 -3.53 15.89
N VAL A 168 -1.61 -3.35 15.25
CA VAL A 168 -0.69 -4.44 14.86
C VAL A 168 0.64 -4.25 15.60
N ASN A 169 1.15 -5.30 16.21
CA ASN A 169 2.47 -5.28 16.82
C ASN A 169 3.56 -5.56 15.79
N LEU A 170 4.74 -4.98 16.01
CA LEU A 170 5.95 -5.27 15.26
C LEU A 170 6.97 -5.89 16.22
N SER A 171 7.69 -6.93 15.78
CA SER A 171 8.72 -7.54 16.62
C SER A 171 9.91 -8.05 15.83
N PHE A 172 11.08 -8.05 16.47
CA PHE A 172 12.23 -8.81 15.99
C PHE A 172 12.24 -10.19 16.65
N ALA A 173 12.47 -11.23 15.86
CA ALA A 173 12.75 -12.56 16.41
C ALA A 173 14.05 -12.52 17.25
N PRO A 174 14.20 -13.39 18.25
CA PRO A 174 15.45 -13.50 18.99
C PRO A 174 16.60 -13.91 18.07
N GLU A 175 17.82 -13.64 18.52
CA GLU A 175 19.03 -14.11 17.84
C GLU A 175 19.00 -15.62 17.61
N LEU A 176 19.33 -16.03 16.39
CA LEU A 176 19.36 -17.45 16.02
C LEU A 176 20.57 -18.17 16.64
N ASN A 177 21.72 -17.49 16.70
CA ASN A 177 22.96 -18.03 17.21
C ASN A 177 23.65 -17.06 18.19
N GLY A 178 23.57 -17.35 19.49
CA GLY A 178 24.17 -16.50 20.53
C GLY A 178 25.70 -16.44 20.53
N ALA A 179 26.39 -17.21 19.68
CA ALA A 179 27.83 -17.09 19.47
C ALA A 179 28.19 -16.05 18.39
N LEU A 180 27.23 -15.63 17.56
CA LEU A 180 27.44 -14.63 16.53
C LEU A 180 27.01 -13.26 17.06
N SER A 181 27.76 -12.23 16.72
CA SER A 181 27.30 -10.86 16.92
C SER A 181 26.15 -10.55 15.96
N ALA A 182 25.27 -9.66 16.39
CA ALA A 182 24.32 -9.03 15.50
C ALA A 182 25.01 -8.23 14.40
N SER A 183 24.44 -8.24 13.20
CA SER A 183 24.95 -7.49 12.04
C SER A 183 24.71 -6.00 12.20
N THR A 184 25.32 -5.18 11.35
CA THR A 184 24.94 -3.77 11.23
C THR A 184 23.64 -3.58 10.44
N SER A 185 22.97 -4.65 10.00
CA SER A 185 21.74 -4.61 9.19
C SER A 185 20.49 -5.09 9.94
N ASN A 186 20.33 -4.70 11.21
CA ASN A 186 19.24 -5.14 12.08
C ASN A 186 18.02 -4.20 11.97
N VAL A 187 17.51 -4.00 10.75
CA VAL A 187 16.49 -2.98 10.46
C VAL A 187 15.17 -3.62 10.10
N PHE A 188 14.06 -3.12 10.63
CA PHE A 188 12.71 -3.56 10.23
C PHE A 188 12.33 -2.97 8.87
N PHE A 189 12.43 -1.64 8.72
CA PHE A 189 12.13 -0.91 7.50
C PHE A 189 13.38 -0.25 6.91
N ASN A 190 13.82 -0.76 5.76
CA ASN A 190 14.94 -0.17 5.02
C ASN A 190 14.39 0.83 3.98
N SER A 191 14.24 2.09 4.38
CA SER A 191 13.49 3.09 3.62
C SER A 191 14.35 3.91 2.66
N GLN A 192 13.90 4.02 1.41
CA GLN A 192 14.44 4.95 0.42
C GLN A 192 13.55 6.16 0.13
N TRP A 193 12.42 6.33 0.85
CA TRP A 193 11.45 7.46 0.87
C TRP A 193 10.04 6.91 1.14
N ALA A 194 9.61 6.91 2.41
CA ALA A 194 8.23 6.60 2.75
C ALA A 194 7.80 7.13 4.11
N PRO A 195 6.50 7.44 4.24
CA PRO A 195 5.85 7.54 5.52
C PRO A 195 5.54 6.13 6.08
N ILE A 196 5.86 5.97 7.37
CA ILE A 196 5.54 4.83 8.21
C ILE A 196 4.70 5.37 9.37
N SER A 197 3.48 4.87 9.50
CA SER A 197 2.56 5.27 10.57
C SER A 197 2.25 4.08 11.47
N LEU A 198 2.42 4.26 12.78
CA LEU A 198 2.08 3.28 13.80
C LEU A 198 1.01 3.85 14.72
N ILE A 199 -0.11 3.14 14.84
CA ILE A 199 -1.29 3.55 15.60
C ILE A 199 -1.68 2.39 16.51
N ASN A 200 -1.82 2.63 17.81
CA ASN A 200 -2.22 1.59 18.77
C ASN A 200 -1.34 0.33 18.68
N SER A 201 -0.03 0.49 18.52
CA SER A 201 0.92 -0.60 18.23
C SER A 201 1.97 -0.74 19.33
N LYS A 202 2.52 -1.94 19.49
CA LYS A 202 3.78 -2.16 20.22
C LYS A 202 4.86 -2.59 19.24
N VAL A 203 6.06 -2.03 19.38
CA VAL A 203 7.27 -2.43 18.64
C VAL A 203 8.28 -2.96 19.64
N SER A 204 8.79 -4.17 19.44
CA SER A 204 9.72 -4.83 20.38
C SER A 204 10.95 -5.39 19.68
N GLY A 205 12.10 -5.25 20.32
CA GLY A 205 13.39 -5.74 19.82
C GLY A 205 14.51 -5.57 20.85
N ALA A 206 15.72 -5.98 20.47
CA ALA A 206 16.94 -5.73 21.24
C ALA A 206 17.50 -4.32 21.01
N ALA A 207 18.43 -3.89 21.87
CA ALA A 207 19.02 -2.54 21.93
C ALA A 207 19.64 -2.06 20.61
N ASP A 208 20.05 -2.99 19.75
CA ASP A 208 20.69 -2.77 18.47
C ASP A 208 19.74 -3.01 17.28
N ASN A 209 18.48 -3.36 17.54
CA ASN A 209 17.45 -3.42 16.52
C ASN A 209 16.93 -2.02 16.20
N ILE A 210 16.63 -1.80 14.92
CA ILE A 210 16.28 -0.49 14.38
C ILE A 210 14.95 -0.61 13.68
N LEU A 211 13.94 0.14 14.10
CA LEU A 211 12.64 0.12 13.45
C LEU A 211 12.75 0.69 12.02
N VAL A 212 13.29 1.90 11.84
CA VAL A 212 13.46 2.49 10.52
C VAL A 212 14.88 2.98 10.29
N ARG A 213 15.41 2.72 9.10
CA ARG A 213 16.68 3.30 8.66
C ARG A 213 16.47 4.27 7.50
N ALA A 214 17.03 5.47 7.62
CA ALA A 214 17.15 6.43 6.52
C ALA A 214 18.47 6.21 5.76
N VAL A 215 18.40 5.89 4.46
CA VAL A 215 19.57 5.64 3.61
C VAL A 215 19.54 6.46 2.32
N GLY A 216 20.71 6.84 1.80
CA GLY A 216 20.87 7.34 0.42
C GLY A 216 20.25 8.71 0.13
N GLY A 217 20.27 9.63 1.10
CA GLY A 217 19.57 10.92 1.02
C GLY A 217 18.06 10.79 1.30
N ALA A 218 17.62 9.67 1.88
CA ALA A 218 16.20 9.45 2.12
C ALA A 218 15.62 10.40 3.17
N MET A 219 14.44 10.97 2.87
CA MET A 219 13.52 11.47 3.88
C MET A 219 12.59 10.35 4.34
N VAL A 220 12.60 10.08 5.64
CA VAL A 220 11.71 9.13 6.31
C VAL A 220 10.75 9.92 7.19
N ASP A 221 9.47 9.61 7.11
CA ASP A 221 8.45 10.13 8.02
C ASP A 221 7.96 8.99 8.91
N LEU A 222 8.18 9.11 10.22
CA LEU A 222 7.73 8.14 11.22
C LEU A 222 6.69 8.81 12.12
N SER A 223 5.43 8.38 11.99
CA SER A 223 4.32 8.84 12.83
C SER A 223 3.99 7.80 13.89
N LEU A 224 3.96 8.21 15.16
CA LEU A 224 3.73 7.38 16.34
C LEU A 224 2.52 7.89 17.13
N GLN A 225 1.43 7.14 17.13
CA GLN A 225 0.21 7.50 17.88
C GLN A 225 -0.23 6.34 18.78
N ASN A 226 -0.13 6.54 20.11
CA ASN A 226 -0.43 5.50 21.09
C ASN A 226 0.44 4.25 20.85
N VAL A 227 1.75 4.46 20.81
CA VAL A 227 2.75 3.44 20.49
C VAL A 227 3.66 3.17 21.67
N GLU A 228 3.98 1.90 21.92
CA GLU A 228 5.03 1.48 22.83
C GLU A 228 6.25 1.01 22.03
N LEU A 229 7.40 1.62 22.26
CA LEU A 229 8.70 1.11 21.80
C LEU A 229 9.40 0.43 22.97
N ASP A 230 9.85 -0.80 22.74
CA ASP A 230 10.42 -1.67 23.76
C ASP A 230 11.78 -2.21 23.31
N GLY A 231 12.83 -1.74 23.96
CA GLY A 231 14.20 -2.24 23.78
C GLY A 231 14.94 -1.81 22.52
N LEU A 232 14.35 -1.06 21.58
CA LEU A 232 14.92 -0.81 20.25
C LEU A 232 15.14 0.67 19.89
N ILE A 233 15.86 0.93 18.79
CA ILE A 233 16.06 2.26 18.21
C ILE A 233 14.95 2.57 17.19
N GLY A 234 14.20 3.65 17.39
CA GLY A 234 13.12 4.07 16.50
C GLY A 234 13.63 4.40 15.09
N VAL A 235 14.54 5.37 14.97
CA VAL A 235 15.15 5.74 13.69
C VAL A 235 16.68 5.77 13.77
N GLU A 236 17.33 5.12 12.81
CA GLU A 236 18.77 5.16 12.60
C GLU A 236 19.14 5.75 11.23
N HIS A 237 20.32 6.33 11.14
CA HIS A 237 20.95 6.73 9.89
C HIS A 237 22.10 5.77 9.59
N TYR A 238 22.26 5.38 8.33
CA TYR A 238 23.35 4.48 7.94
C TYR A 238 24.68 5.25 7.88
N ASN A 239 25.69 4.75 8.58
CA ASN A 239 27.04 5.32 8.60
C ASN A 239 27.55 5.63 7.18
N GLY A 240 27.89 6.90 6.94
CA GLY A 240 28.42 7.39 5.66
C GLY A 240 27.38 7.72 4.59
N SER A 241 26.09 7.63 4.90
CA SER A 241 25.03 8.14 4.03
C SER A 241 24.59 9.54 4.46
N GLU A 242 23.60 10.14 3.82
CA GLU A 242 22.87 11.32 4.33
C GLU A 242 21.39 10.92 4.41
N GLY A 243 20.62 11.52 5.32
CA GLY A 243 19.20 11.20 5.45
C GLY A 243 18.49 12.13 6.42
N LEU A 244 17.19 12.35 6.22
CA LEU A 244 16.34 13.14 7.09
C LEU A 244 15.29 12.22 7.71
N ALA A 245 15.13 12.30 9.04
CA ALA A 245 14.02 11.67 9.74
C ALA A 245 13.08 12.76 10.26
N LEU A 246 11.82 12.68 9.87
CA LEU A 246 10.72 13.44 10.45
C LEU A 246 10.01 12.49 11.41
N ILE A 247 10.03 12.79 12.71
CA ILE A 247 9.38 11.96 13.73
C ILE A 247 8.22 12.76 14.32
N THR A 248 7.01 12.25 14.15
CA THR A 248 5.80 12.82 14.74
C THR A 248 5.30 11.89 15.82
N GLU A 249 5.09 12.38 17.04
CA GLU A 249 4.56 11.56 18.15
C GLU A 249 3.36 12.22 18.84
N ARG A 250 2.41 11.41 19.30
CA ARG A 250 1.21 11.90 20.03
C ARG A 250 0.98 11.26 21.40
N ILE A 251 1.34 9.99 21.58
CA ILE A 251 1.39 9.29 22.89
C ILE A 251 2.38 8.15 22.65
N THR A 252 3.64 8.31 23.07
CA THR A 252 4.69 7.31 22.84
C THR A 252 5.31 6.92 24.17
N THR A 253 5.34 5.62 24.45
CA THR A 253 6.02 5.07 25.63
C THR A 253 7.33 4.43 25.19
N LEU A 254 8.43 4.79 25.84
CA LEU A 254 9.74 4.19 25.62
C LEU A 254 10.08 3.32 26.84
N SER A 255 10.42 2.06 26.62
CA SER A 255 10.70 1.09 27.67
C SER A 255 11.95 0.27 27.37
N ASN A 256 12.58 -0.30 28.41
CA ASN A 256 13.73 -1.20 28.33
C ASN A 256 14.91 -0.70 27.48
N GLY A 257 15.18 0.61 27.52
CA GLY A 257 16.26 1.23 26.77
C GLY A 257 15.91 1.63 25.34
N ALA A 258 14.63 1.56 24.95
CA ALA A 258 14.17 2.10 23.67
C ALA A 258 14.47 3.60 23.56
N VAL A 259 14.85 4.03 22.36
CA VAL A 259 15.11 5.43 22.02
C VAL A 259 14.42 5.80 20.72
N LEU A 260 13.96 7.04 20.57
CA LEU A 260 13.30 7.49 19.34
C LEU A 260 14.27 7.59 18.15
N HIS A 261 15.52 7.95 18.40
CA HIS A 261 16.55 8.09 17.39
C HIS A 261 17.92 7.69 17.93
N SER A 262 18.82 7.29 17.03
CA SER A 262 20.22 7.04 17.36
C SER A 262 20.95 8.34 17.76
N PRO A 263 21.93 8.30 18.70
CA PRO A 263 22.77 9.45 19.04
C PRO A 263 23.59 10.02 17.87
N SER A 264 23.73 9.28 16.77
CA SER A 264 24.38 9.77 15.54
C SER A 264 23.54 10.82 14.80
N PHE A 265 22.28 11.03 15.16
CA PHE A 265 21.47 12.11 14.62
C PHE A 265 21.86 13.47 15.22
N THR A 266 22.02 14.46 14.36
CA THR A 266 21.88 15.86 14.78
C THR A 266 20.39 16.16 14.89
N LEU A 267 19.91 16.39 16.11
CA LEU A 267 18.56 16.90 16.31
C LEU A 267 18.46 18.31 15.72
N GLY A 268 17.64 18.47 14.69
CA GLY A 268 17.31 19.77 14.14
C GLY A 268 16.55 20.60 15.18
N THR A 269 16.90 21.89 15.30
CA THR A 269 16.13 22.82 16.13
C THR A 269 14.71 22.94 15.57
N ASN A 270 13.69 22.62 16.37
CA ASN A 270 12.30 22.86 15.99
C ASN A 270 12.06 24.38 15.91
N LEU A 271 12.04 24.93 14.69
CA LEU A 271 11.80 26.35 14.42
C LEU A 271 10.32 26.73 14.41
N LEU A 272 9.40 25.77 14.64
CA LEU A 272 7.94 25.95 14.57
C LEU A 272 7.25 25.90 15.93
N LYS A 273 7.98 25.95 17.05
CA LYS A 273 7.38 26.23 18.36
C LYS A 273 7.02 27.72 18.45
N GLY A 274 5.82 28.06 17.98
CA GLY A 274 5.10 29.30 18.24
C GLY A 274 3.84 29.02 19.03
#